data_AF-A0A2D7Z9T9-F1
#
_entry.id   AF-A0A2D7Z9T9-F1
#
_cell.length_a   1.000
_cell.length_b   1.000
_cell.length_c   1.000
_cell.angle_alpha   90.00
_cell.angle_beta   90.00
_cell.angle_gamma   90.00
#
_symmetry.space_group_name_H-M   'P 1'
#
loop_
_entity.id
_entity.type
_entity.pdbx_description
1 polymer ?
#
loop_
_entity_poly.entity_id
_entity_poly.type
_entity_poly.pdbx_seq_one_letter_code
_entity_poly.pdbx_strand_id
1 'polypeptide(L)'
;MGTYLGVILTGRFIYPREVGRLRAGAPLRKESITMAQRNQTSRAAARRQKDKWRAKRWYTIRAPRTPWMYKAIGETLAESENLLIGRVFEITQQEFDGDFTKLHVKLRFRITEVIGSDAITSFIGHETLKDHVRRQIRRHRTKFDAVVDAITDDGHLVRLKPLVITEHRVQASVAQSMRAKMVDIITSKVREMTYPALQQSLLSGELETHIREGLWNIHMTRLVMIRKSQLLQIGVVDDDGPTLDEVLRDESRKTAEIEAKKAAILAGHGEAEEEALEPASQVEEMEEIEELESEDAPPGAQDTEAESPSDEMEESSEEETAHNELPDYSSMTVAQLKVLLKEAGKPVSGKKDDLISRLNE
;
A
#
# COMPACT_ATOMS: atom_id res chain seq x y z
N MET A 1 -66.85 12.52 -20.64
CA MET A 1 -66.85 12.00 -22.03
C MET A 1 -65.49 11.35 -22.25
N GLY A 2 -65.29 10.09 -22.61
CA GLY A 2 -66.11 8.92 -22.82
C GLY A 2 -65.21 7.71 -22.48
N THR A 3 -65.76 6.70 -21.80
CA THR A 3 -66.11 5.38 -22.37
C THR A 3 -65.01 4.32 -22.17
N TYR A 4 -65.29 3.46 -21.21
CA TYR A 4 -64.71 2.15 -20.92
C TYR A 4 -64.85 1.17 -22.10
N LEU A 5 -63.77 0.47 -22.44
CA LEU A 5 -63.71 -0.88 -23.00
C LEU A 5 -62.42 -1.50 -22.42
N GLY A 6 -62.36 -2.60 -21.69
CA GLY A 6 -63.24 -3.78 -21.70
C GLY A 6 -62.62 -4.90 -22.53
N VAL A 7 -61.44 -5.42 -22.13
CA VAL A 7 -60.91 -6.68 -22.67
C VAL A 7 -60.41 -7.56 -21.53
N ILE A 8 -61.30 -8.46 -21.10
CA ILE A 8 -61.04 -9.57 -20.20
C ILE A 8 -60.38 -10.66 -21.04
N LEU A 9 -59.08 -10.88 -20.87
CA LEU A 9 -58.37 -12.03 -21.44
C LEU A 9 -58.70 -13.28 -20.62
N THR A 10 -59.72 -14.00 -21.07
CA THR A 10 -60.06 -15.36 -20.62
C THR A 10 -58.99 -16.35 -21.05
N GLY A 11 -57.97 -16.53 -20.22
CA GLY A 11 -57.02 -17.65 -20.30
C GLY A 11 -57.66 -18.93 -19.76
N ARG A 12 -58.28 -19.68 -20.66
CA ARG A 12 -58.94 -20.97 -20.41
C ARG A 12 -57.89 -22.03 -20.04
N PHE A 13 -57.71 -22.30 -18.75
CA PHE A 13 -56.92 -23.43 -18.27
C PHE A 13 -57.64 -24.73 -18.67
N ILE A 14 -57.05 -25.45 -19.62
CA ILE A 14 -57.51 -26.76 -20.10
C ILE A 14 -57.15 -27.79 -19.03
N TYR A 15 -58.14 -28.27 -18.28
CA TYR A 15 -58.01 -29.50 -17.49
C TYR A 15 -58.25 -30.70 -18.43
N PRO A 16 -57.29 -31.64 -18.58
CA PRO A 16 -57.61 -32.93 -19.18
C PRO A 16 -58.47 -33.74 -18.21
N ARG A 17 -59.71 -33.98 -18.64
CA ARG A 17 -60.70 -34.84 -18.01
C ARG A 17 -60.48 -36.27 -18.52
N GLU A 18 -59.61 -37.03 -17.86
CA GLU A 18 -59.56 -38.49 -18.02
C GLU A 18 -60.18 -39.16 -16.79
N VAL A 19 -61.39 -39.66 -16.98
CA VAL A 19 -62.11 -40.50 -16.02
C VAL A 19 -61.64 -41.94 -16.23
N GLY A 20 -60.52 -42.29 -15.60
CA GLY A 20 -60.03 -43.67 -15.49
C GLY A 20 -60.42 -44.25 -14.13
N ARG A 21 -61.26 -45.28 -14.11
CA ARG A 21 -61.60 -46.07 -12.91
C ARG A 21 -60.33 -46.53 -12.20
N LEU A 22 -60.12 -46.07 -10.96
CA LEU A 22 -59.15 -46.67 -10.05
C LEU A 22 -59.61 -48.09 -9.72
N ARG A 23 -58.99 -49.08 -10.37
CA ARG A 23 -59.05 -50.47 -9.92
C ARG A 23 -58.38 -50.52 -8.55
N ALA A 24 -59.13 -50.95 -7.55
CA ALA A 24 -58.61 -51.36 -6.26
C ALA A 24 -57.56 -52.47 -6.46
N GLY A 25 -56.41 -52.36 -5.77
CA GLY A 25 -55.44 -53.45 -5.63
C GLY A 25 -54.08 -53.21 -6.26
N ALA A 26 -53.31 -52.26 -5.73
CA ALA A 26 -51.85 -52.32 -5.78
C ALA A 26 -51.32 -52.01 -4.37
N PRO A 27 -50.63 -52.94 -3.68
CA PRO A 27 -50.06 -52.62 -2.38
C PRO A 27 -48.93 -51.61 -2.58
N LEU A 28 -49.08 -50.42 -1.98
CA LEU A 28 -47.97 -49.53 -1.70
C LEU A 28 -46.94 -50.33 -0.90
N ARG A 29 -45.87 -50.81 -1.54
CA ARG A 29 -44.68 -51.31 -0.83
C ARG A 29 -44.12 -50.13 -0.04
N LYS A 30 -44.62 -49.92 1.18
CA LYS A 30 -43.93 -49.14 2.19
C LYS A 30 -42.69 -49.94 2.54
N GLU A 31 -41.57 -49.61 1.92
CA GLU A 31 -40.26 -49.99 2.45
C GLU A 31 -40.13 -49.32 3.82
N SER A 32 -40.57 -50.02 4.87
CA SER A 32 -40.36 -49.60 6.24
C SER A 32 -38.88 -49.79 6.55
N ILE A 33 -38.06 -48.79 6.21
CA ILE A 33 -36.70 -48.70 6.72
C ILE A 33 -36.83 -48.67 8.23
N THR A 34 -36.40 -49.75 8.89
CA THR A 34 -36.50 -49.87 10.34
C THR A 34 -35.70 -48.73 11.00
N MET A 35 -36.18 -48.20 12.12
CA MET A 35 -35.45 -47.19 12.92
C MET A 35 -34.00 -47.64 13.20
N ALA A 36 -33.77 -48.95 13.35
CA ALA A 36 -32.46 -49.56 13.51
C ALA A 36 -31.57 -49.39 12.27
N GLN A 37 -32.10 -49.61 11.07
CA GLN A 37 -31.36 -49.38 9.81
C GLN A 37 -31.05 -47.90 9.59
N ARG A 38 -32.00 -46.99 9.88
CA ARG A 38 -31.73 -45.53 9.85
C ARG A 38 -30.60 -45.13 10.80
N ASN A 39 -30.60 -45.68 12.02
CA ASN A 39 -29.57 -45.43 13.02
C ASN A 39 -28.21 -46.05 12.66
N GLN A 40 -28.18 -47.18 11.96
CA GLN A 40 -26.95 -47.76 11.44
C GLN A 40 -26.40 -46.96 10.26
N THR A 41 -27.24 -46.52 9.32
CA THR A 41 -26.82 -45.67 8.21
C THR A 41 -26.38 -44.28 8.68
N SER A 42 -27.02 -43.69 9.69
CA SER A 42 -26.61 -42.40 10.24
C SER A 42 -25.30 -42.50 11.03
N ARG A 43 -25.09 -43.58 11.79
CA ARG A 43 -23.80 -43.87 12.45
C ARG A 43 -22.69 -44.18 11.45
N ALA A 44 -22.99 -44.86 10.35
CA ALA A 44 -22.03 -45.12 9.28
C ALA A 44 -21.68 -43.83 8.49
N ALA A 45 -22.67 -42.97 8.21
CA ALA A 45 -22.45 -41.66 7.60
C ALA A 45 -21.62 -40.73 8.50
N ALA A 46 -21.87 -40.75 9.82
CA ALA A 46 -21.07 -40.01 10.79
C ALA A 46 -19.62 -40.52 10.88
N ARG A 47 -19.39 -41.84 10.75
CA ARG A 47 -18.02 -42.42 10.68
C ARG A 47 -17.31 -42.13 9.36
N ARG A 48 -18.05 -41.92 8.27
CA ARG A 48 -17.52 -41.58 6.93
C ARG A 48 -17.33 -40.08 6.74
N GLN A 49 -17.70 -39.27 7.74
CA GLN A 49 -17.46 -37.84 7.74
C GLN A 49 -15.96 -37.59 7.85
N LYS A 50 -15.31 -37.36 6.71
CA LYS A 50 -13.90 -37.04 6.63
C LYS A 50 -13.63 -35.78 7.45
N ASP A 51 -12.57 -35.83 8.23
CA ASP A 51 -12.25 -34.75 9.15
C ASP A 51 -11.95 -33.46 8.38
N LYS A 52 -12.70 -32.40 8.69
CA LYS A 52 -12.73 -31.18 7.86
C LYS A 52 -11.40 -30.45 7.84
N TRP A 53 -10.59 -30.57 8.90
CA TRP A 53 -9.27 -29.93 8.93
C TRP A 53 -8.27 -30.61 7.98
N ARG A 54 -8.31 -31.95 7.85
CA ARG A 54 -7.45 -32.70 6.94
C ARG A 54 -7.74 -32.43 5.46
N ALA A 55 -8.94 -31.93 5.15
CA ALA A 55 -9.31 -31.56 3.79
C ALA A 55 -8.78 -30.19 3.38
N LYS A 56 -8.39 -29.33 4.34
CA LYS A 56 -7.92 -27.98 4.04
C LYS A 56 -6.45 -27.98 3.60
N ARG A 57 -6.14 -27.06 2.70
CA ARG A 57 -4.80 -26.80 2.17
C ARG A 57 -4.44 -25.34 2.44
N TRP A 58 -3.15 -25.09 2.62
CA TRP A 58 -2.59 -23.74 2.72
C TRP A 58 -2.49 -23.14 1.33
N TYR A 59 -2.88 -21.87 1.22
CA TYR A 59 -2.81 -21.07 0.01
C TYR A 59 -2.03 -19.79 0.32
N THR A 60 -1.05 -19.47 -0.50
CA THR A 60 -0.26 -18.24 -0.38
C THR A 60 -1.02 -17.10 -1.04
N ILE A 61 -1.27 -16.03 -0.31
CA ILE A 61 -1.89 -14.82 -0.82
C ILE A 61 -0.81 -13.93 -1.41
N ARG A 62 -0.96 -13.60 -2.69
CA ARG A 62 -0.07 -12.73 -3.44
C ARG A 62 -0.75 -11.40 -3.78
N ALA A 63 0.05 -10.34 -3.77
CA ALA A 63 -0.32 -9.02 -4.22
C ALA A 63 -0.71 -9.03 -5.71
N PRO A 64 -1.44 -8.02 -6.22
CA PRO A 64 -1.66 -7.89 -7.66
C PRO A 64 -0.34 -7.67 -8.42
N ARG A 65 -0.38 -7.98 -9.73
CA ARG A 65 0.77 -7.89 -10.63
C ARG A 65 1.38 -6.49 -10.69
N THR A 66 0.54 -5.48 -10.88
CA THR A 66 0.96 -4.08 -10.92
C THR A 66 0.38 -3.38 -9.69
N PRO A 67 1.16 -2.62 -8.91
CA PRO A 67 2.60 -2.33 -9.01
C PRO A 67 3.54 -3.30 -8.27
N TRP A 68 3.05 -4.33 -7.59
CA TRP A 68 3.83 -5.09 -6.60
C TRP A 68 4.33 -6.47 -7.04
N MET A 69 4.22 -6.82 -8.33
CA MET A 69 4.81 -8.01 -8.95
C MET A 69 4.58 -9.31 -8.17
N TYR A 70 3.33 -9.60 -7.78
CA TYR A 70 2.95 -10.85 -7.08
C TYR A 70 3.70 -11.12 -5.77
N LYS A 71 4.12 -10.06 -5.06
CA LYS A 71 4.71 -10.17 -3.73
C LYS A 71 3.85 -11.01 -2.79
N ALA A 72 4.45 -11.99 -2.12
CA ALA A 72 3.79 -12.79 -1.10
C ALA A 72 3.46 -11.93 0.13
N ILE A 73 2.20 -11.94 0.54
CA ILE A 73 1.67 -11.11 1.64
C ILE A 73 1.40 -11.97 2.89
N GLY A 74 0.88 -13.17 2.69
CA GLY A 74 0.53 -14.07 3.79
C GLY A 74 -0.06 -15.38 3.29
N GLU A 75 -0.63 -16.16 4.20
CA GLU A 75 -1.19 -17.48 3.89
C GLU A 75 -2.60 -17.63 4.44
N THR A 76 -3.45 -18.38 3.76
CA THR A 76 -4.78 -18.73 4.26
C THR A 76 -5.11 -20.19 4.04
N LEU A 77 -5.90 -20.73 4.96
CA LEU A 77 -6.33 -22.11 4.93
C LEU A 77 -7.75 -22.22 4.34
N ALA A 78 -7.92 -23.06 3.32
CA ALA A 78 -9.23 -23.34 2.71
C ALA A 78 -9.35 -24.79 2.25
N GLU A 79 -10.60 -25.29 2.16
CA GLU A 79 -10.88 -26.64 1.65
C GLU A 79 -10.90 -26.68 0.12
N SER A 80 -11.44 -25.64 -0.51
CA SER A 80 -11.56 -25.51 -1.96
C SER A 80 -11.32 -24.07 -2.38
N GLU A 81 -10.82 -23.89 -3.61
CA GLU A 81 -10.49 -22.59 -4.23
C GLU A 81 -11.69 -21.63 -4.26
N ASN A 82 -12.89 -22.14 -4.57
CA ASN A 82 -14.13 -21.34 -4.62
C ASN A 82 -14.45 -20.61 -3.31
N LEU A 83 -13.97 -21.11 -2.16
CA LEU A 83 -14.23 -20.49 -0.86
C LEU A 83 -13.28 -19.32 -0.58
N LEU A 84 -12.17 -19.19 -1.31
CA LEU A 84 -11.20 -18.12 -1.18
C LEU A 84 -11.63 -16.88 -1.95
N ILE A 85 -12.21 -17.07 -3.14
CA ILE A 85 -12.64 -15.98 -4.02
C ILE A 85 -13.58 -15.03 -3.26
N GLY A 86 -13.28 -13.74 -3.33
CA GLY A 86 -14.05 -12.69 -2.68
C GLY A 86 -13.70 -12.42 -1.21
N ARG A 87 -12.84 -13.22 -0.57
CA ARG A 87 -12.33 -12.91 0.78
C ARG A 87 -11.50 -11.63 0.75
N VAL A 88 -11.69 -10.81 1.78
CA VAL A 88 -10.89 -9.59 1.97
C VAL A 88 -9.80 -9.90 2.98
N PHE A 89 -8.56 -9.73 2.57
CA PHE A 89 -7.38 -9.80 3.41
C PHE A 89 -6.96 -8.38 3.79
N GLU A 90 -6.62 -8.18 5.07
CA GLU A 90 -6.16 -6.89 5.59
C GLU A 90 -4.75 -7.07 6.15
N ILE A 91 -3.82 -6.21 5.74
CA ILE A 91 -2.43 -6.17 6.22
C ILE A 91 -2.02 -4.74 6.54
N THR A 92 -1.05 -4.55 7.43
CA THR A 92 -0.46 -3.23 7.66
C THR A 92 0.55 -2.88 6.55
N GLN A 93 0.75 -1.59 6.29
CA GLN A 93 1.75 -1.16 5.31
C GLN A 93 3.18 -1.48 5.75
N GLN A 94 3.44 -1.51 7.07
CA GLN A 94 4.74 -1.90 7.61
C GLN A 94 5.11 -3.34 7.21
N GLU A 95 4.21 -4.30 7.40
CA GLU A 95 4.46 -5.69 7.02
C GLU A 95 4.59 -5.84 5.48
N PHE A 96 3.96 -4.92 4.74
CA PHE A 96 3.97 -4.95 3.29
C PHE A 96 5.23 -4.34 2.68
N ASP A 97 5.67 -3.15 3.09
CA ASP A 97 6.84 -2.45 2.51
C ASP A 97 8.11 -2.58 3.37
N GLY A 98 7.98 -2.81 4.67
CA GLY A 98 9.07 -2.78 5.65
C GLY A 98 9.30 -1.43 6.33
N ASP A 99 8.54 -0.39 5.97
CA ASP A 99 8.64 0.93 6.60
C ASP A 99 7.74 1.04 7.85
N PHE A 100 8.37 1.32 8.99
CA PHE A 100 7.70 1.46 10.29
C PHE A 100 6.89 2.75 10.41
N THR A 101 7.20 3.78 9.61
CA THR A 101 6.52 5.09 9.68
C THR A 101 5.02 4.98 9.42
N LYS A 102 4.63 4.05 8.54
CA LYS A 102 3.24 3.84 8.06
C LYS A 102 2.54 2.65 8.71
N LEU A 103 2.94 2.31 9.94
CA LEU A 103 2.29 1.33 10.83
C LEU A 103 0.76 1.46 10.94
N HIS A 104 0.26 2.69 10.83
CA HIS A 104 -1.12 3.05 11.02
C HIS A 104 -1.97 2.95 9.74
N VAL A 105 -1.40 2.53 8.60
CA VAL A 105 -2.12 2.33 7.34
C VAL A 105 -2.37 0.84 7.15
N LYS A 106 -3.64 0.47 6.93
CA LYS A 106 -4.05 -0.88 6.55
C LYS A 106 -4.40 -0.95 5.07
N LEU A 107 -3.84 -1.92 4.38
CA LEU A 107 -4.16 -2.26 3.00
C LEU A 107 -5.24 -3.35 2.99
N ARG A 108 -6.18 -3.26 2.03
CA ARG A 108 -7.28 -4.21 1.87
C ARG A 108 -7.22 -4.80 0.47
N PHE A 109 -6.99 -6.10 0.42
CA PHE A 109 -6.89 -6.89 -0.80
C PHE A 109 -8.08 -7.84 -0.90
N ARG A 110 -8.66 -8.01 -2.09
CA ARG A 110 -9.70 -9.01 -2.37
C ARG A 110 -9.11 -10.13 -3.19
N ILE A 111 -9.29 -11.38 -2.80
CA ILE A 111 -8.92 -12.51 -3.64
C ILE A 111 -9.85 -12.55 -4.86
N THR A 112 -9.28 -12.40 -6.06
CA THR A 112 -10.02 -12.46 -7.33
C THR A 112 -9.96 -13.86 -7.91
N GLU A 113 -8.76 -14.43 -7.98
CA GLU A 113 -8.47 -15.68 -8.68
C GLU A 113 -7.49 -16.52 -7.86
N VAL A 114 -7.52 -17.83 -8.07
CA VAL A 114 -6.60 -18.77 -7.44
C VAL A 114 -5.97 -19.61 -8.54
N ILE A 115 -4.65 -19.64 -8.58
CA ILE A 115 -3.86 -20.41 -9.53
C ILE A 115 -3.02 -21.41 -8.73
N GLY A 116 -3.42 -22.69 -8.80
CA GLY A 116 -2.78 -23.74 -8.02
C GLY A 116 -2.90 -23.50 -6.52
N SER A 117 -1.77 -23.21 -5.86
CA SER A 117 -1.71 -22.86 -4.43
C SER A 117 -1.67 -21.36 -4.16
N ASP A 118 -1.53 -20.53 -5.20
CA ASP A 118 -1.40 -19.08 -5.07
C ASP A 118 -2.74 -18.39 -5.29
N ALA A 119 -3.15 -17.57 -4.33
CA ALA A 119 -4.33 -16.72 -4.41
C ALA A 119 -3.92 -15.32 -4.85
N ILE A 120 -4.33 -14.93 -6.06
CA ILE A 120 -4.11 -13.59 -6.61
C ILE A 120 -5.16 -12.65 -6.05
N THR A 121 -4.72 -11.46 -5.66
CA THR A 121 -5.59 -10.43 -5.11
C THR A 121 -5.68 -9.18 -5.98
N SER A 122 -6.81 -8.49 -5.90
CA SER A 122 -6.96 -7.11 -6.35
C SER A 122 -6.94 -6.15 -5.17
N PHE A 123 -6.35 -4.98 -5.37
CA PHE A 123 -6.36 -3.91 -4.38
C PHE A 123 -7.77 -3.29 -4.31
N ILE A 124 -8.41 -3.32 -3.14
CA ILE A 124 -9.71 -2.67 -2.92
C ILE A 124 -9.50 -1.24 -2.43
N GLY A 125 -8.47 -1.01 -1.63
CA GLY A 125 -8.22 0.28 -1.00
C GLY A 125 -7.44 0.17 0.30
N HIS A 126 -7.19 1.31 0.90
CA HIS A 126 -6.51 1.45 2.18
C HIS A 126 -7.41 2.12 3.21
N GLU A 127 -7.12 1.89 4.48
CA GLU A 127 -7.79 2.52 5.61
C GLU A 127 -6.76 2.88 6.68
N THR A 128 -6.78 4.12 7.14
CA THR A 128 -5.99 4.54 8.29
C THR A 128 -6.65 4.04 9.58
N LEU A 129 -5.85 3.55 10.54
CA LEU A 129 -6.33 3.14 11.85
C LEU A 129 -7.08 4.28 12.54
N LYS A 130 -8.22 3.92 13.15
CA LYS A 130 -9.06 4.87 13.90
C LYS A 130 -8.31 5.53 15.05
N ASP A 131 -7.38 4.81 15.68
CA ASP A 131 -6.53 5.34 16.74
C ASP A 131 -5.65 6.49 16.25
N HIS A 132 -4.95 6.30 15.12
CA HIS A 132 -4.16 7.36 14.50
C HIS A 132 -5.02 8.58 14.14
N VAL A 133 -6.21 8.38 13.60
CA VAL A 133 -7.10 9.52 13.30
C VAL A 133 -7.53 10.26 14.57
N ARG A 134 -7.83 9.52 15.65
CA ARG A 134 -8.26 10.11 16.93
C ARG A 134 -7.15 10.92 17.60
N ARG A 135 -5.91 10.44 17.62
CA ARG A 135 -4.77 11.16 18.25
C ARG A 135 -4.42 12.48 17.55
N GLN A 136 -4.70 12.60 16.26
CA GLN A 136 -4.42 13.83 15.50
C GLN A 136 -5.45 14.94 15.76
N ILE A 137 -6.69 14.57 16.07
CA ILE A 137 -7.77 15.53 16.31
C ILE A 137 -7.63 16.11 17.71
N ARG A 138 -7.26 17.39 17.79
CA ARG A 138 -7.15 18.16 19.05
C ARG A 138 -8.21 19.23 19.17
N ARG A 139 -8.43 19.72 20.39
CA ARG A 139 -9.32 20.86 20.68
C ARG A 139 -8.79 22.15 20.03
N HIS A 140 -9.67 23.11 19.80
CA HIS A 140 -9.37 24.41 19.16
C HIS A 140 -8.84 24.34 17.73
N ARG A 141 -9.04 23.20 17.05
CA ARG A 141 -8.71 23.01 15.63
C ARG A 141 -9.97 22.63 14.86
N THR A 142 -10.08 23.06 13.61
CA THR A 142 -11.18 22.64 12.75
C THR A 142 -10.75 21.39 11.99
N LYS A 143 -11.58 20.34 12.06
CA LYS A 143 -11.47 19.17 11.21
C LYS A 143 -12.52 19.27 10.12
N PHE A 144 -12.13 19.06 8.88
CA PHE A 144 -13.09 18.90 7.79
C PHE A 144 -12.71 17.71 6.92
N ASP A 145 -13.73 17.02 6.45
CA ASP A 145 -13.65 15.87 5.56
C ASP A 145 -14.47 16.12 4.28
N ALA A 146 -14.16 15.33 3.27
CA ALA A 146 -14.93 15.23 2.03
C ALA A 146 -15.05 13.77 1.61
N VAL A 147 -16.00 13.52 0.72
CA VAL A 147 -16.10 12.27 -0.02
C VAL A 147 -15.95 12.64 -1.49
N VAL A 148 -14.90 12.13 -2.11
CA VAL A 148 -14.56 12.43 -3.51
C VAL A 148 -14.67 11.15 -4.31
N ASP A 149 -15.55 11.16 -5.30
CA ASP A 149 -15.65 10.10 -6.28
C ASP A 149 -14.99 10.60 -7.56
N ALA A 150 -13.95 9.90 -7.99
CA ALA A 150 -13.19 10.26 -9.17
C ALA A 150 -12.93 9.02 -10.03
N ILE A 151 -12.79 9.26 -11.33
CA ILE A 151 -12.50 8.25 -12.33
C ILE A 151 -11.04 8.44 -12.74
N THR A 152 -10.25 7.37 -12.71
CA THR A 152 -8.87 7.35 -13.19
C THR A 152 -8.82 7.34 -14.71
N ASP A 153 -7.63 7.52 -15.29
CA ASP A 153 -7.43 7.43 -16.75
C ASP A 153 -7.94 6.09 -17.31
N ASP A 154 -7.59 4.97 -16.65
CA ASP A 154 -7.99 3.60 -17.04
C ASP A 154 -9.48 3.26 -16.76
N GLY A 155 -10.28 4.25 -16.33
CA GLY A 155 -11.72 4.09 -16.10
C GLY A 155 -12.10 3.42 -14.76
N HIS A 156 -11.19 3.36 -13.79
CA HIS A 156 -11.53 2.87 -12.44
C HIS A 156 -12.31 3.94 -11.66
N LEU A 157 -13.42 3.55 -11.04
CA LEU A 157 -14.18 4.45 -10.15
C LEU A 157 -13.70 4.26 -8.71
N VAL A 158 -13.04 5.30 -8.18
CA VAL A 158 -12.44 5.29 -6.84
C VAL A 158 -13.10 6.36 -5.97
N ARG A 159 -13.43 5.97 -4.74
CA ARG A 159 -13.91 6.86 -3.68
C ARG A 159 -12.81 7.13 -2.66
N LEU A 160 -12.37 8.38 -2.58
CA LEU A 160 -11.38 8.86 -1.62
C LEU A 160 -12.05 9.65 -0.50
N LYS A 161 -11.61 9.42 0.73
CA LYS A 161 -12.08 10.14 1.92
C LYS A 161 -10.91 10.89 2.56
N PRO A 162 -10.51 12.04 2.00
CA PRO A 162 -9.51 12.90 2.62
C PRO A 162 -10.02 13.47 3.94
N LEU A 163 -9.10 13.69 4.86
CA LEU A 163 -9.33 14.33 6.15
C LEU A 163 -8.25 15.38 6.36
N VAL A 164 -8.67 16.60 6.65
CA VAL A 164 -7.79 17.73 6.88
C VAL A 164 -8.04 18.30 8.27
N ILE A 165 -6.95 18.66 8.94
CA ILE A 165 -6.93 19.31 10.25
C ILE A 165 -6.16 20.62 10.10
N THR A 166 -6.84 21.73 10.39
CA THR A 166 -6.22 23.06 10.40
C THR A 166 -5.44 23.28 11.69
N GLU A 167 -4.52 24.23 11.66
CA GLU A 167 -3.75 24.57 12.86
C GLU A 167 -4.57 25.34 13.90
N HIS A 168 -5.37 26.30 13.42
CA HIS A 168 -6.29 27.09 14.22
C HIS A 168 -7.75 26.79 13.87
N ARG A 169 -8.67 27.32 14.68
CA ARG A 169 -10.10 27.25 14.39
C ARG A 169 -10.43 28.16 13.21
N VAL A 170 -11.05 27.60 12.19
CA VAL A 170 -11.41 28.27 10.95
C VAL A 170 -12.92 28.51 10.87
N GLN A 171 -13.33 29.64 10.29
CA GLN A 171 -14.74 29.96 10.02
C GLN A 171 -15.35 28.96 9.02
N ALA A 172 -16.66 28.68 9.16
CA ALA A 172 -17.34 27.71 8.32
C ALA A 172 -17.27 28.01 6.81
N SER A 173 -17.30 29.30 6.41
CA SER A 173 -17.16 29.74 5.02
C SER A 173 -15.79 29.36 4.43
N VAL A 174 -14.72 29.63 5.16
CA VAL A 174 -13.35 29.29 4.75
C VAL A 174 -13.16 27.78 4.69
N ALA A 175 -13.70 27.03 5.66
CA ALA A 175 -13.67 25.57 5.62
C ALA A 175 -14.41 24.99 4.41
N GLN A 176 -15.49 25.64 3.96
CA GLN A 176 -16.20 25.25 2.74
C GLN A 176 -15.38 25.55 1.48
N SER A 177 -14.71 26.70 1.40
CA SER A 177 -13.81 27.04 0.30
C SER A 177 -12.62 26.07 0.21
N MET A 178 -12.03 25.71 1.36
CA MET A 178 -10.97 24.69 1.43
C MET A 178 -11.48 23.32 0.97
N ARG A 179 -12.70 22.93 1.38
CA ARG A 179 -13.29 21.67 0.95
C ARG A 179 -13.49 21.64 -0.57
N ALA A 180 -14.02 22.69 -1.17
CA ALA A 180 -14.20 22.78 -2.62
C ALA A 180 -12.86 22.63 -3.36
N LYS A 181 -11.86 23.43 -2.97
CA LYS A 181 -10.52 23.37 -3.57
C LYS A 181 -9.85 22.01 -3.43
N MET A 182 -10.01 21.34 -2.28
CA MET A 182 -9.50 20.00 -2.06
C MET A 182 -10.15 18.97 -2.99
N VAL A 183 -11.47 19.04 -3.19
CA VAL A 183 -12.19 18.15 -4.12
C VAL A 183 -11.69 18.37 -5.54
N ASP A 184 -11.48 19.63 -5.94
CA ASP A 184 -10.99 19.98 -7.28
C ASP A 184 -9.59 19.42 -7.53
N ILE A 185 -8.65 19.61 -6.59
CA ILE A 185 -7.27 19.09 -6.68
C ILE A 185 -7.26 17.57 -6.80
N ILE A 186 -8.00 16.87 -5.94
CA ILE A 186 -8.06 15.41 -5.96
C ILE A 186 -8.67 14.93 -7.28
N THR A 187 -9.75 15.55 -7.74
CA THR A 187 -10.43 15.13 -8.97
C THR A 187 -9.54 15.34 -10.19
N SER A 188 -8.83 16.47 -10.29
CA SER A 188 -7.86 16.72 -11.37
C SER A 188 -6.72 15.71 -11.34
N LYS A 189 -6.12 15.48 -10.17
CA LYS A 189 -4.96 14.59 -10.07
C LYS A 189 -5.30 13.14 -10.32
N VAL A 190 -6.45 12.67 -9.84
CA VAL A 190 -6.91 11.28 -10.09
C VAL A 190 -7.20 11.06 -11.58
N ARG A 191 -7.72 12.05 -12.30
CA ARG A 191 -7.99 11.93 -13.75
C ARG A 191 -6.71 11.79 -14.58
N GLU A 192 -5.61 12.38 -14.13
CA GLU A 192 -4.32 12.31 -14.83
C GLU A 192 -3.56 11.00 -14.59
N MET A 193 -3.89 10.28 -13.51
CA MET A 193 -3.13 9.11 -13.09
C MET A 193 -3.85 7.81 -13.45
N THR A 194 -3.05 6.82 -13.87
CA THR A 194 -3.49 5.42 -13.94
C THR A 194 -3.73 4.88 -12.53
N TYR A 195 -4.50 3.80 -12.41
CA TYR A 195 -4.84 3.21 -11.12
C TYR A 195 -3.62 2.71 -10.33
N PRO A 196 -2.60 2.06 -10.95
CA PRO A 196 -1.38 1.68 -10.24
C PRO A 196 -0.56 2.89 -9.76
N ALA A 197 -0.48 3.95 -10.57
CA ALA A 197 0.20 5.19 -10.17
C ALA A 197 -0.54 5.88 -9.00
N LEU A 198 -1.88 5.89 -9.03
CA LEU A 198 -2.68 6.36 -7.92
C LEU A 198 -2.42 5.54 -6.64
N GLN A 199 -2.29 4.21 -6.74
CA GLN A 199 -1.97 3.38 -5.57
C GLN A 199 -0.62 3.76 -4.96
N GLN A 200 0.42 3.91 -5.79
CA GLN A 200 1.74 4.34 -5.32
C GLN A 200 1.68 5.73 -4.66
N SER A 201 1.02 6.69 -5.31
CA SER A 201 0.86 8.06 -4.78
C SER A 201 0.09 8.11 -3.45
N LEU A 202 -0.91 7.23 -3.27
CA LEU A 202 -1.65 7.07 -2.02
C LEU A 202 -0.78 6.49 -0.90
N LEU A 203 0.09 5.53 -1.22
CA LEU A 203 0.97 4.87 -0.26
C LEU A 203 2.21 5.69 0.06
N SER A 204 2.76 6.45 -0.89
CA SER A 204 3.92 7.32 -0.69
C SER A 204 3.55 8.58 0.09
N GLY A 205 2.34 9.11 -0.13
CA GLY A 205 1.83 10.33 0.51
C GLY A 205 1.94 11.57 -0.39
N GLU A 206 2.34 11.42 -1.65
CA GLU A 206 2.42 12.50 -2.63
C GLU A 206 1.07 13.18 -2.86
N LEU A 207 -0.03 12.42 -2.87
CA LEU A 207 -1.35 13.03 -3.00
C LEU A 207 -1.67 13.93 -1.79
N GLU A 208 -1.14 13.61 -0.61
CA GLU A 208 -1.33 14.40 0.61
C GLU A 208 -0.49 15.69 0.60
N THR A 209 0.72 15.64 0.05
CA THR A 209 1.59 16.82 -0.11
C THR A 209 0.98 17.81 -1.09
N HIS A 210 0.48 17.33 -2.24
CA HIS A 210 -0.19 18.18 -3.22
C HIS A 210 -1.46 18.87 -2.68
N ILE A 211 -2.27 18.14 -1.89
CA ILE A 211 -3.44 18.76 -1.24
C ILE A 211 -2.98 19.82 -0.24
N ARG A 212 -1.93 19.56 0.54
CA ARG A 212 -1.39 20.52 1.52
C ARG A 212 -0.94 21.82 0.87
N GLU A 213 -0.16 21.72 -0.21
CA GLU A 213 0.33 22.88 -0.98
C GLU A 213 -0.84 23.69 -1.58
N GLY A 214 -1.82 22.99 -2.15
CA GLY A 214 -3.01 23.64 -2.70
C GLY A 214 -3.84 24.36 -1.65
N LEU A 215 -3.95 23.80 -0.43
CA LEU A 215 -4.69 24.41 0.67
C LEU A 215 -3.95 25.55 1.37
N TRP A 216 -2.60 25.54 1.33
CA TRP A 216 -1.76 26.55 1.96
C TRP A 216 -2.13 27.99 1.53
N ASN A 217 -2.50 28.17 0.25
CA ASN A 217 -2.92 29.47 -0.28
C ASN A 217 -4.19 30.05 0.38
N ILE A 218 -5.06 29.21 0.97
CA ILE A 218 -6.26 29.69 1.67
C ILE A 218 -5.99 29.86 3.16
N HIS A 219 -5.47 28.81 3.80
CA HIS A 219 -5.22 28.79 5.23
C HIS A 219 -4.20 27.70 5.57
N MET A 220 -3.41 27.93 6.62
CA MET A 220 -2.44 26.97 7.12
C MET A 220 -3.11 25.66 7.60
N THR A 221 -2.65 24.54 7.05
CA THR A 221 -3.08 23.18 7.39
C THR A 221 -1.99 22.46 8.15
N ARG A 222 -2.34 21.82 9.27
CA ARG A 222 -1.39 21.06 10.09
C ARG A 222 -1.23 19.63 9.60
N LEU A 223 -2.39 19.01 9.38
CA LEU A 223 -2.69 17.59 9.07
C LEU A 223 -3.42 17.47 7.72
N VAL A 224 -2.85 16.82 6.71
CA VAL A 224 -3.63 16.28 5.58
C VAL A 224 -3.36 14.79 5.54
N MET A 225 -4.43 13.98 5.49
CA MET A 225 -4.31 12.53 5.33
C MET A 225 -5.46 11.98 4.51
N ILE A 226 -5.25 10.87 3.82
CA ILE A 226 -6.32 10.11 3.16
C ILE A 226 -6.75 8.99 4.09
N ARG A 227 -7.87 9.20 4.80
CA ARG A 227 -8.38 8.26 5.80
C ARG A 227 -8.78 6.92 5.21
N LYS A 228 -9.37 6.92 4.02
CA LYS A 228 -9.88 5.71 3.37
C LYS A 228 -9.95 5.88 1.86
N SER A 229 -9.48 4.89 1.12
CA SER A 229 -9.77 4.71 -0.31
C SER A 229 -10.65 3.48 -0.51
N GLN A 230 -11.52 3.53 -1.52
CA GLN A 230 -12.40 2.42 -1.89
C GLN A 230 -12.51 2.35 -3.41
N LEU A 231 -12.20 1.19 -3.97
CA LEU A 231 -12.54 0.84 -5.34
C LEU A 231 -14.03 0.47 -5.40
N LEU A 232 -14.79 1.21 -6.23
CA LEU A 232 -16.22 0.96 -6.43
C LEU A 232 -16.45 0.10 -7.67
N GLN A 233 -15.80 0.46 -8.78
CA GLN A 233 -15.91 -0.24 -10.05
C GLN A 233 -14.52 -0.43 -10.65
N ILE A 234 -14.28 -1.65 -11.14
CA ILE A 234 -13.06 -2.01 -11.85
C ILE A 234 -13.15 -1.46 -13.27
N GLY A 235 -12.07 -0.82 -13.73
CA GLY A 235 -11.94 -0.28 -15.07
C GLY A 235 -11.30 -1.28 -16.03
N VAL A 236 -10.55 -0.78 -17.00
CA VAL A 236 -9.71 -1.60 -17.87
C VAL A 236 -8.46 -2.02 -17.09
N VAL A 237 -8.13 -3.31 -17.12
CA VAL A 237 -6.95 -3.86 -16.45
C VAL A 237 -5.85 -4.02 -17.49
N ASP A 238 -4.71 -3.37 -17.28
CA ASP A 238 -3.53 -3.54 -18.12
C ASP A 238 -2.69 -4.74 -17.63
N ASP A 239 -2.28 -5.57 -18.58
CA ASP A 239 -1.51 -6.80 -18.35
C ASP A 239 0.01 -6.58 -18.46
N ASP A 240 0.50 -5.47 -17.91
CA ASP A 240 1.92 -5.13 -17.94
C ASP A 240 2.70 -5.79 -16.79
N GLY A 241 3.93 -6.23 -17.06
CA GLY A 241 4.88 -6.75 -16.07
C GLY A 241 5.30 -8.21 -16.28
N PRO A 242 6.07 -8.81 -15.35
CA PRO A 242 6.42 -10.23 -15.40
C PRO A 242 5.19 -11.10 -15.15
N THR A 243 5.18 -12.28 -15.74
CA THR A 243 4.14 -13.29 -15.49
C THR A 243 4.36 -13.98 -14.15
N LEU A 244 3.30 -14.57 -13.59
CA LEU A 244 3.39 -15.29 -12.31
C LEU A 244 4.48 -16.39 -12.36
N ASP A 245 4.56 -17.15 -13.46
CA ASP A 245 5.54 -18.22 -13.63
C ASP A 245 6.99 -17.71 -13.60
N GLU A 246 7.25 -16.51 -14.14
CA GLU A 246 8.57 -15.89 -14.09
C GLU A 246 8.93 -15.47 -12.66
N VAL A 247 7.98 -14.89 -11.92
CA VAL A 247 8.18 -14.52 -10.52
C VAL A 247 8.48 -15.75 -9.66
N LEU A 248 7.75 -16.85 -9.84
CA LEU A 248 8.02 -18.10 -9.11
C LEU A 248 9.41 -18.67 -9.45
N ARG A 249 9.84 -18.61 -10.71
CA ARG A 249 11.19 -19.04 -11.12
C ARG A 249 12.26 -18.20 -10.43
N ASP A 250 12.09 -16.89 -10.39
CA ASP A 250 13.06 -15.99 -9.76
C ASP A 250 13.08 -16.15 -8.23
N GLU A 251 11.93 -16.36 -7.60
CA GLU A 251 11.84 -16.72 -6.17
C GLU A 251 12.60 -18.01 -5.88
N SER A 252 12.38 -19.07 -6.68
CA SER A 252 13.08 -20.36 -6.49
C SER A 252 14.59 -20.27 -6.66
N ARG A 253 15.07 -19.41 -7.57
CA ARG A 253 16.50 -19.12 -7.73
C ARG A 253 17.07 -18.40 -6.50
N LYS A 254 16.39 -17.37 -6.01
CA LYS A 254 16.79 -16.60 -4.82
C LYS A 254 16.82 -17.47 -3.57
N THR A 255 15.83 -18.35 -3.36
CA THR A 255 15.84 -19.27 -2.21
C THR A 255 16.99 -20.26 -2.30
N ALA A 256 17.26 -20.83 -3.48
CA ALA A 256 18.39 -21.73 -3.68
C ALA A 256 19.75 -21.04 -3.45
N GLU A 257 19.90 -19.77 -3.86
CA GLU A 257 21.10 -18.97 -3.57
C GLU A 257 21.28 -18.69 -2.08
N ILE A 258 20.20 -18.34 -1.37
CA ILE A 258 20.24 -18.11 0.08
C ILE A 258 20.60 -19.41 0.83
N GLU A 259 20.01 -20.53 0.43
CA GLU A 259 20.31 -21.85 0.98
C GLU A 259 21.76 -22.26 0.70
N ALA A 260 22.27 -22.04 -0.52
CA ALA A 260 23.65 -22.31 -0.87
C ALA A 260 24.64 -21.44 -0.08
N LYS A 261 24.34 -20.14 0.11
CA LYS A 261 25.14 -19.25 0.95
C LYS A 261 25.14 -19.72 2.41
N LYS A 262 23.97 -20.07 2.95
CA LYS A 262 23.84 -20.61 4.31
C LYS A 262 24.60 -21.92 4.49
N ALA A 263 24.54 -22.82 3.50
CA ALA A 263 25.27 -24.08 3.49
C ALA A 263 26.79 -23.88 3.38
N ALA A 264 27.25 -22.91 2.57
CA ALA A 264 28.66 -22.56 2.46
C ALA A 264 29.20 -21.96 3.76
N ILE A 265 28.43 -21.10 4.43
CA ILE A 265 28.78 -20.56 5.77
C ILE A 265 28.89 -21.69 6.80
N LEU A 266 27.94 -22.63 6.79
CA LEU A 266 27.97 -23.79 7.70
C LEU A 266 29.16 -24.73 7.41
N ALA A 267 29.51 -24.94 6.15
CA ALA A 267 30.65 -25.77 5.75
C ALA A 267 32.00 -25.08 6.05
N GLY A 268 32.07 -23.74 5.96
CA GLY A 268 33.25 -22.95 6.32
C GLY A 268 33.55 -22.87 7.81
N HIS A 269 32.62 -23.30 8.68
CA HIS A 269 32.84 -23.48 10.12
C HIS A 269 33.21 -24.93 10.51
N GLY A 270 33.60 -25.77 9.53
CA GLY A 270 33.92 -27.18 9.75
C GLY A 270 35.38 -27.53 10.04
N GLU A 271 36.33 -26.60 9.90
CA GLU A 271 37.77 -26.88 10.09
C GLU A 271 38.54 -25.66 10.66
N ALA A 272 38.28 -25.31 11.93
CA ALA A 272 39.23 -24.60 12.79
C ALA A 272 38.71 -24.61 14.24
N GLU A 273 39.49 -25.25 15.11
CA GLU A 273 39.60 -25.12 16.58
C GLU A 273 38.40 -24.61 17.39
N GLU A 274 37.95 -25.46 18.33
CA GLU A 274 37.39 -25.04 19.62
C GLU A 274 38.42 -24.16 20.35
N GLU A 275 38.36 -22.84 20.19
CA GLU A 275 38.56 -21.85 21.26
C GLU A 275 38.33 -20.41 20.73
N ALA A 276 37.47 -19.67 21.45
CA ALA A 276 37.24 -18.22 21.40
C ALA A 276 36.49 -17.63 20.18
N LEU A 277 35.17 -17.42 20.32
CA LEU A 277 34.63 -16.08 20.62
C LEU A 277 33.12 -16.14 20.91
N GLU A 278 32.74 -15.50 22.02
CA GLU A 278 31.36 -15.23 22.41
C GLU A 278 30.67 -14.27 21.43
N PRO A 279 29.32 -14.33 21.31
CA PRO A 279 28.56 -13.35 20.54
C PRO A 279 28.48 -12.02 21.33
N ALA A 280 29.55 -11.21 21.31
CA ALA A 280 29.59 -9.91 21.98
C ALA A 280 30.16 -8.74 21.14
N SER A 281 30.84 -8.98 20.02
CA SER A 281 31.58 -7.90 19.31
C SER A 281 30.86 -7.20 18.15
N GLN A 282 29.57 -7.43 17.93
CA GLN A 282 28.74 -6.58 17.03
C GLN A 282 27.76 -5.68 17.78
N VAL A 283 27.79 -5.72 19.11
CA VAL A 283 27.03 -4.83 19.98
C VAL A 283 27.97 -3.75 20.54
N GLU A 284 29.21 -4.11 20.90
CA GLU A 284 30.20 -3.15 21.43
C GLU A 284 30.73 -2.15 20.39
N GLU A 285 30.94 -2.52 19.11
CA GLU A 285 31.34 -1.56 18.06
C GLU A 285 30.20 -0.63 17.61
N MET A 286 28.94 -0.93 17.96
CA MET A 286 27.81 -0.01 17.74
C MET A 286 27.53 0.84 19.00
N GLU A 287 27.78 0.31 20.20
CA GLU A 287 27.64 1.06 21.46
C GLU A 287 28.75 2.10 21.65
N GLU A 288 30.00 1.85 21.22
CA GLU A 288 31.08 2.85 21.29
C GLU A 288 30.89 4.02 20.30
N ILE A 289 30.11 3.85 19.23
CA ILE A 289 29.76 4.92 18.29
C ILE A 289 28.55 5.71 18.81
N GLU A 290 27.60 5.05 19.50
CA GLU A 290 26.42 5.70 20.08
C GLU A 290 26.74 6.48 21.38
N GLU A 291 27.80 6.09 22.11
CA GLU A 291 28.27 6.79 23.32
C GLU A 291 29.19 7.99 22.99
N LEU A 292 29.83 8.03 21.81
CA LEU A 292 30.61 9.20 21.34
C LEU A 292 29.78 10.24 20.57
N GLU A 293 28.56 9.93 20.14
CA GLU A 293 27.64 10.88 19.49
C GLU A 293 26.56 11.47 20.44
N SER A 294 26.59 11.12 21.74
CA SER A 294 25.64 11.63 22.74
C SER A 294 26.24 12.56 23.81
N GLU A 295 27.55 12.87 23.76
CA GLU A 295 28.22 13.82 24.66
C GLU A 295 28.23 15.29 24.21
N ASP A 296 27.38 15.71 23.27
CA ASP A 296 27.18 17.14 22.97
C ASP A 296 25.70 17.55 22.89
N ALA A 297 25.00 17.42 24.02
CA ALA A 297 23.81 18.21 24.35
C ALA A 297 23.45 18.09 25.85
N PRO A 298 23.57 19.15 26.67
CA PRO A 298 23.22 19.08 28.10
C PRO A 298 21.70 19.10 28.34
N PRO A 299 21.17 18.32 29.30
CA PRO A 299 19.76 18.37 29.70
C PRO A 299 19.53 19.46 30.76
N GLY A 300 18.43 20.21 30.63
CA GLY A 300 18.09 21.30 31.54
C GLY A 300 17.29 20.90 32.80
N ALA A 301 17.41 21.69 33.88
CA ALA A 301 16.29 22.27 34.64
C ALA A 301 16.75 23.09 35.88
N GLN A 302 16.27 24.35 35.92
CA GLN A 302 15.79 25.14 37.07
C GLN A 302 16.76 25.74 38.13
N ASP A 303 16.77 27.08 38.08
CA ASP A 303 16.72 28.09 39.15
C ASP A 303 17.91 28.41 40.08
N THR A 304 18.20 29.73 40.07
CA THR A 304 18.77 30.62 41.11
C THR A 304 20.28 30.94 41.15
N GLU A 305 20.52 32.24 40.90
CA GLU A 305 21.42 33.19 41.57
C GLU A 305 22.96 32.99 41.55
N ALA A 306 23.59 34.05 41.04
CA ALA A 306 24.78 34.73 41.56
C ALA A 306 26.17 34.39 40.97
N GLU A 307 26.82 35.49 40.54
CA GLU A 307 28.26 35.79 40.54
C GLU A 307 29.15 35.26 39.39
N SER A 308 29.37 36.16 38.42
CA SER A 308 30.64 36.44 37.74
C SER A 308 31.78 36.80 38.74
N PRO A 309 33.06 37.07 38.36
CA PRO A 309 33.78 36.99 37.07
C PRO A 309 35.22 36.37 37.18
N SER A 310 35.94 36.23 36.05
CA SER A 310 37.38 36.55 35.82
C SER A 310 37.93 35.70 34.66
N ASP A 311 38.17 36.29 33.48
CA ASP A 311 39.48 36.81 32.98
C ASP A 311 40.39 35.66 32.48
N GLU A 312 40.95 35.62 31.28
CA GLU A 312 41.44 36.69 30.38
C GLU A 312 41.65 36.14 28.94
N MET A 313 41.38 36.98 27.92
CA MET A 313 42.17 37.29 26.67
C MET A 313 42.77 36.12 25.85
N GLU A 314 42.69 36.01 24.50
CA GLU A 314 42.93 36.91 23.35
C GLU A 314 42.41 36.15 22.09
N GLU A 315 41.63 36.71 21.15
CA GLU A 315 42.01 37.50 19.95
C GLU A 315 41.87 36.71 18.61
N SER A 316 41.08 37.30 17.70
CA SER A 316 41.05 37.18 16.23
C SER A 316 40.89 35.81 15.53
N SER A 317 39.83 35.65 14.75
CA SER A 317 39.80 35.81 13.28
C SER A 317 38.75 34.92 12.62
N GLU A 318 37.99 35.55 11.71
CA GLU A 318 37.01 34.93 10.81
C GLU A 318 37.75 34.16 9.71
N GLU A 319 37.39 32.91 9.43
CA GLU A 319 37.59 32.32 8.11
C GLU A 319 36.39 31.45 7.72
N GLU A 320 35.62 31.95 6.75
CA GLU A 320 34.75 31.16 5.88
C GLU A 320 35.61 30.21 5.04
N THR A 321 35.25 28.92 4.96
CA THR A 321 35.77 28.03 3.93
C THR A 321 34.64 27.53 3.03
N ALA A 322 34.49 28.23 1.90
CA ALA A 322 33.69 27.83 0.77
C ALA A 322 34.35 26.63 0.05
N HIS A 323 33.63 25.52 -0.06
CA HIS A 323 33.96 24.46 -1.02
C HIS A 323 33.58 24.92 -2.43
N ASN A 324 34.56 25.43 -3.17
CA ASN A 324 34.48 25.64 -4.62
C ASN A 324 34.56 24.29 -5.35
N GLU A 325 33.41 23.68 -5.64
CA GLU A 325 33.32 22.60 -6.62
C GLU A 325 33.37 23.20 -8.03
N LEU A 326 34.44 22.91 -8.78
CA LEU A 326 34.55 23.28 -10.19
C LEU A 326 33.42 22.58 -10.99
N PRO A 327 32.62 23.30 -11.81
CA PRO A 327 31.58 22.67 -12.61
C PRO A 327 32.16 21.78 -13.72
N ASP A 328 31.68 20.54 -13.86
CA ASP A 328 32.11 19.63 -14.92
C ASP A 328 31.37 19.90 -16.25
N TYR A 329 32.02 20.63 -17.16
CA TYR A 329 31.45 21.02 -18.47
C TYR A 329 31.48 19.91 -19.53
N SER A 330 31.93 18.70 -19.21
CA SER A 330 32.04 17.58 -20.17
C SER A 330 30.69 17.14 -20.76
N SER A 331 29.60 17.26 -19.99
CA SER A 331 28.25 16.83 -20.38
C SER A 331 27.53 17.78 -21.34
N MET A 332 28.00 19.02 -21.51
CA MET A 332 27.31 20.03 -22.33
C MET A 332 27.55 19.88 -23.84
N THR A 333 26.59 20.36 -24.63
CA THR A 333 26.71 20.42 -26.09
C THR A 333 27.59 21.59 -26.53
N VAL A 334 28.22 21.49 -27.71
CA VAL A 334 29.09 22.57 -28.26
C VAL A 334 28.35 23.91 -28.37
N ALA A 335 27.04 23.91 -28.61
CA ALA A 335 26.22 25.13 -28.66
C ALA A 335 26.11 25.81 -27.29
N GLN A 336 25.88 25.04 -26.22
CA GLN A 336 25.79 25.55 -24.86
C GLN A 336 27.13 26.11 -24.37
N LEU A 337 28.24 25.40 -24.64
CA LEU A 337 29.60 25.86 -24.31
C LEU A 337 29.94 27.19 -25.00
N LYS A 338 29.46 27.40 -26.23
CA LYS A 338 29.66 28.67 -26.95
C LYS A 338 28.86 29.82 -26.37
N VAL A 339 27.67 29.57 -25.83
CA VAL A 339 26.88 30.59 -25.14
C VAL A 339 27.60 31.02 -23.87
N LEU A 340 28.06 30.06 -23.06
CA LEU A 340 28.82 30.34 -21.83
C LEU A 340 30.13 31.09 -22.10
N LEU A 341 30.88 30.71 -23.14
CA LEU A 341 32.09 31.44 -23.53
C LEU A 341 31.79 32.87 -24.02
N LYS A 342 30.65 33.07 -24.68
CA LYS A 342 30.22 34.41 -25.12
C LYS A 342 29.81 35.28 -23.93
N GLU A 343 29.15 34.71 -22.93
CA GLU A 343 28.84 35.38 -21.65
C GLU A 343 30.11 35.71 -20.87
N ALA A 344 31.10 34.80 -20.86
CA ALA A 344 32.41 35.01 -20.24
C ALA A 344 33.36 35.89 -21.08
N GLY A 345 32.96 36.36 -22.27
CA GLY A 345 33.77 37.21 -23.13
C GLY A 345 34.98 36.53 -23.78
N LYS A 346 35.05 35.19 -23.78
CA LYS A 346 36.14 34.37 -24.34
C LYS A 346 35.85 33.95 -25.79
N PRO A 347 36.89 33.64 -26.61
CA PRO A 347 36.70 33.29 -28.02
C PRO A 347 35.98 31.94 -28.21
N VAL A 348 35.05 31.90 -29.17
CA VAL A 348 34.12 30.76 -29.42
C VAL A 348 34.57 29.78 -30.52
N SER A 349 35.84 29.83 -30.92
CA SER A 349 36.40 28.99 -31.99
C SER A 349 37.13 27.76 -31.45
N GLY A 350 36.84 26.58 -32.00
CA GLY A 350 37.57 25.34 -31.69
C GLY A 350 36.68 24.10 -31.64
N LYS A 351 37.30 22.96 -31.27
CA LYS A 351 36.58 21.72 -30.95
C LYS A 351 36.03 21.78 -29.52
N LYS A 352 35.17 20.82 -29.15
CA LYS A 352 34.49 20.77 -27.84
C LYS A 352 35.49 20.86 -26.67
N ASP A 353 36.58 20.11 -26.75
CA ASP A 353 37.58 20.03 -25.69
C ASP A 353 38.30 21.37 -25.46
N ASP A 354 38.57 22.12 -26.54
CA ASP A 354 39.16 23.46 -26.46
C ASP A 354 38.20 24.49 -25.83
N LEU A 355 36.88 24.28 -25.96
CA LEU A 355 35.89 25.17 -25.35
C LEU A 355 35.77 24.89 -23.84
N ILE A 356 35.88 23.62 -23.45
CA ILE A 356 35.87 23.18 -22.06
C ILE A 356 37.13 23.68 -21.34
N SER A 357 38.32 23.52 -21.94
CA SER A 357 39.57 24.00 -21.33
C SER A 357 39.54 25.49 -21.06
N ARG A 358 38.98 26.30 -21.96
CA ARG A 358 38.81 27.75 -21.76
C ARG A 358 37.78 28.14 -20.71
N LEU A 359 36.82 27.27 -20.38
CA LEU A 359 35.88 27.50 -19.28
C LEU A 359 36.46 27.08 -17.92
N ASN A 360 37.45 26.18 -17.94
CA ASN A 360 38.17 25.73 -16.75
C ASN A 360 39.40 26.59 -16.41
N GLU A 361 39.95 27.32 -17.38
CA GLU A 361 40.84 28.49 -17.16
C GLU A 361 40.07 29.70 -16.64
#